data_AF-A0A1F3XPS9-F1
#
_entry.id   AF-A0A1F3XPS9-F1
#
_cell.length_a   1.000
_cell.length_b   1.000
_cell.length_c   1.000
_cell.angle_alpha   90.00
_cell.angle_beta   90.00
_cell.angle_gamma   90.00
#
_symmetry.space_group_name_H-M   'P 1'
#
loop_
_entity.id
_entity.type
_entity.pdbx_description
1 polymer ?
#
loop_
_entity_poly.entity_id
_entity_poly.type
_entity_poly.pdbx_seq_one_letter_code
_entity_poly.pdbx_strand_id
1 'polypeptide(L)'
;MPNERIKYLSIKDFVDLGFLQEANRQFFHPRGLALELKIPEDENIDPNERQGIIQIWDERDDPEGIYFGEIDLDKIKASQELYDQKSFYRKKHFGWITQPVDLKKEREKN
;
A
#
# COMPACT_ATOMS: atom_id res chain seq x y z
N MET A 1 16.23 -18.69 2.68
CA MET A 1 17.12 -18.21 1.60
C MET A 1 16.67 -16.81 1.23
N PRO A 2 17.45 -15.74 1.49
CA PRO A 2 17.16 -14.46 0.86
C PRO A 2 17.32 -14.63 -0.65
N ASN A 3 16.24 -14.43 -1.40
CA ASN A 3 16.25 -14.51 -2.86
C ASN A 3 17.16 -13.40 -3.41
N GLU A 4 18.21 -13.78 -4.14
CA GLU A 4 19.33 -12.92 -4.57
C GLU A 4 18.99 -11.71 -5.47
N ARG A 5 17.72 -11.36 -5.74
CA ARG A 5 17.36 -10.15 -6.53
C ARG A 5 16.04 -9.49 -6.14
N ILE A 6 15.68 -9.45 -4.85
CA ILE A 6 14.58 -8.57 -4.44
C ILE A 6 15.11 -7.14 -4.40
N LYS A 7 14.61 -6.29 -5.29
CA LYS A 7 14.84 -4.85 -5.23
C LYS A 7 13.87 -4.25 -4.23
N TYR A 8 14.39 -3.54 -3.24
CA TYR A 8 13.59 -2.80 -2.28
C TYR A 8 13.37 -1.37 -2.77
N LEU A 9 12.17 -0.84 -2.54
CA LEU A 9 11.86 0.57 -2.74
C LEU A 9 12.23 1.32 -1.46
N SER A 10 12.80 2.52 -1.56
CA SER A 10 13.04 3.34 -0.38
C SER A 10 11.70 3.75 0.23
N ILE A 11 11.71 3.99 1.54
CA ILE A 11 10.50 4.43 2.25
C ILE A 11 10.05 5.80 1.77
N LYS A 12 11.01 6.68 1.48
CA LYS A 12 10.75 7.98 0.89
C LYS A 12 10.02 7.86 -0.45
N ASP A 13 10.53 7.03 -1.37
CA ASP A 13 9.88 6.83 -2.67
C ASP A 13 8.49 6.20 -2.51
N PHE A 14 8.30 5.29 -1.53
CA PHE A 14 6.99 4.70 -1.26
C PHE A 14 5.94 5.75 -0.85
N VAL A 15 6.34 6.75 -0.06
CA VAL A 15 5.48 7.86 0.38
C VAL A 15 5.28 8.89 -0.73
N ASP A 16 6.37 9.27 -1.42
CA ASP A 16 6.36 10.32 -2.45
C ASP A 16 5.56 9.89 -3.68
N LEU A 17 5.62 8.61 -4.06
CA LEU A 17 4.82 8.05 -5.15
C LEU A 17 3.35 7.84 -4.77
N GLY A 18 2.95 8.12 -3.53
CA GLY A 18 1.56 8.09 -3.09
C GLY A 18 1.04 6.71 -2.67
N PHE A 19 1.88 5.68 -2.57
CA PHE A 19 1.41 4.33 -2.27
C PHE A 19 0.85 4.19 -0.86
N LEU A 20 1.47 4.84 0.14
CA LEU A 20 0.95 4.83 1.52
C LEU A 20 -0.47 5.45 1.57
N GLN A 21 -0.63 6.62 0.93
CA GLN A 21 -1.92 7.31 0.86
C GLN A 21 -2.98 6.46 0.18
N GLU A 22 -2.66 5.86 -0.96
CA GLU A 22 -3.64 5.09 -1.74
C GLU A 22 -3.96 3.73 -1.11
N ALA A 23 -2.98 3.07 -0.48
CA ALA A 23 -3.23 1.88 0.32
C ALA A 23 -4.20 2.21 1.47
N ASN A 24 -3.96 3.32 2.16
CA ASN A 24 -4.85 3.79 3.21
C ASN A 24 -6.24 4.14 2.67
N ARG A 25 -6.34 5.03 1.68
CA ARG A 25 -7.61 5.52 1.13
C ARG A 25 -8.48 4.41 0.50
N GLN A 26 -7.89 3.50 -0.26
CA GLN A 26 -8.65 2.50 -1.03
C GLN A 26 -8.90 1.20 -0.25
N PHE A 27 -7.98 0.82 0.64
CA PHE A 27 -8.05 -0.47 1.32
C PHE A 27 -8.28 -0.36 2.83
N PHE A 28 -7.43 0.36 3.56
CA PHE A 28 -7.48 0.34 5.03
C PHE A 28 -8.61 1.22 5.61
N HIS A 29 -8.77 2.44 5.11
CA HIS A 29 -9.71 3.43 5.64
C HIS A 29 -11.17 2.95 5.65
N PRO A 30 -11.71 2.36 4.56
CA PRO A 30 -13.07 1.82 4.56
C PRO A 30 -13.28 0.65 5.53
N ARG A 31 -12.21 0.16 6.17
CA ARG A 31 -12.23 -0.95 7.13
C ARG A 31 -11.87 -0.48 8.54
N GLY A 32 -11.85 0.84 8.80
CA GLY A 32 -11.44 1.39 10.11
C GLY A 32 -9.97 1.15 10.44
N LEU A 33 -9.10 1.08 9.43
CA LEU A 33 -7.67 0.87 9.61
C LEU A 33 -6.87 1.98 8.92
N ALA A 34 -5.66 2.25 9.39
CA ALA A 34 -4.67 3.03 8.66
C ALA A 34 -3.26 2.54 8.94
N LEU A 35 -2.37 2.65 7.96
CA LEU A 35 -0.94 2.51 8.14
C LEU A 35 -0.34 3.88 8.43
N GLU A 36 0.35 4.00 9.55
CA GLU A 36 1.19 5.14 9.88
C GLU A 36 2.66 4.72 9.73
N LEU A 37 3.46 5.57 9.11
CA LEU A 37 4.88 5.33 8.94
C LEU A 37 5.67 6.31 9.81
N LYS A 38 6.38 5.77 10.79
CA LYS A 38 7.32 6.54 11.63
C LYS A 38 8.73 6.31 11.14
N ILE A 39 9.38 7.38 10.69
CA ILE A 39 10.79 7.36 10.33
C ILE A 39 11.56 7.88 11.55
N PRO A 40 12.42 7.06 12.19
CA PRO A 40 13.26 7.54 13.27
C PRO A 40 14.12 8.71 12.80
N GLU A 41 14.14 9.78 13.60
CA GLU A 41 15.03 10.90 13.38
C GLU A 41 16.42 10.53 13.92
N ASP A 42 17.27 9.99 13.05
CA ASP A 42 18.70 9.85 13.30
C ASP A 42 19.47 10.66 12.26
N GLU A 43 20.13 11.72 12.71
CA GLU A 43 20.93 12.62 11.88
C GLU A 43 22.17 11.93 11.28
N ASN A 44 22.57 10.77 11.78
CA ASN A 44 23.73 10.02 11.29
C ASN A 44 23.39 9.00 10.20
N ILE A 45 22.11 8.82 9.87
CA ILE A 45 21.65 7.85 8.85
C ILE A 45 21.16 8.60 7.61
N ASP A 46 21.69 8.22 6.43
CA ASP A 46 21.22 8.72 5.14
C ASP A 46 19.70 8.55 5.04
N PRO A 47 18.93 9.62 4.75
CA PRO A 47 17.47 9.55 4.60
C PRO A 47 16.97 8.45 3.66
N ASN A 48 17.76 8.06 2.65
CA ASN A 48 17.43 7.00 1.70
C ASN A 48 17.69 5.59 2.25
N GLU A 49 18.52 5.46 3.30
CA GLU A 49 18.81 4.20 3.99
C GLU A 49 17.98 4.03 5.28
N ARG A 50 17.23 5.06 5.69
CA ARG A 50 16.38 4.99 6.88
C ARG A 50 15.32 3.91 6.73
N GLN A 51 15.25 3.04 7.72
CA GLN A 51 14.15 2.11 7.92
C GLN A 51 13.07 2.77 8.78
N GLY A 52 11.82 2.54 8.42
CA GLY A 52 10.65 3.09 9.09
C GLY A 52 9.91 2.00 9.82
N ILE A 53 9.28 2.40 10.91
CA ILE A 53 8.37 1.56 11.68
C ILE A 53 6.97 1.81 11.16
N ILE A 54 6.31 0.75 10.69
CA ILE A 54 4.89 0.81 10.35
C ILE A 54 4.09 0.56 11.62
N GLN A 55 3.17 1.47 11.92
CA GLN A 55 2.14 1.33 12.95
C GLN A 55 0.78 1.19 12.26
N ILE A 56 -0.14 0.52 12.94
CA ILE A 56 -1.49 0.28 12.43
C ILE A 56 -2.46 0.96 13.39
N TRP A 57 -3.31 1.84 12.85
CA TRP A 57 -4.44 2.41 13.58
C TRP A 57 -5.61 1.44 13.49
N ASP A 58 -6.35 1.29 14.60
CA ASP A 58 -7.48 0.38 14.72
C ASP A 58 -8.69 1.16 15.26
N GLU A 59 -9.54 1.56 14.32
CA GLU A 59 -10.81 2.29 14.52
C GLU A 59 -11.95 1.45 13.91
N ARG A 60 -11.87 0.12 14.03
CA ARG A 60 -12.87 -0.80 13.45
C ARG A 60 -14.25 -0.73 14.12
N ASP A 61 -14.32 -0.10 15.28
CA ASP A 61 -15.55 0.22 15.99
C ASP A 61 -16.26 1.46 15.42
N ASP A 62 -15.56 2.30 14.66
CA ASP A 62 -16.14 3.40 13.89
C ASP A 62 -16.84 2.85 12.62
N PRO A 63 -18.16 3.05 12.45
CA PRO A 63 -18.90 2.50 11.32
C PRO A 63 -18.59 3.18 9.98
N GLU A 64 -18.07 4.41 9.99
CA GLU A 64 -17.65 5.14 8.79
C GLU A 64 -16.19 4.85 8.41
N GLY A 65 -15.40 4.28 9.32
CA GLY A 65 -13.97 4.03 9.16
C GLY A 65 -13.16 5.32 9.27
N ILE A 66 -12.03 5.42 8.55
CA ILE A 66 -11.12 6.56 8.66
C ILE A 66 -11.26 7.51 7.46
N TYR A 67 -11.42 8.81 7.71
CA TYR A 67 -11.46 9.84 6.67
C TYR A 67 -10.18 10.70 6.66
N PHE A 68 -9.61 10.95 5.47
CA PHE A 68 -8.52 11.91 5.31
C PHE A 68 -9.07 13.33 5.25
N GLY A 69 -8.61 14.22 6.15
CA GLY A 69 -8.97 15.63 6.09
C GLY A 69 -8.43 16.33 4.84
N GLU A 70 -7.18 16.06 4.46
CA GLU A 70 -6.54 16.58 3.26
C GLU A 70 -5.98 15.44 2.39
N ILE A 71 -6.12 15.57 1.08
CA ILE A 71 -5.69 14.57 0.10
C ILE A 71 -4.75 15.24 -0.91
N ASP A 72 -3.57 14.66 -1.07
CA ASP A 72 -2.62 15.07 -2.10
C ASP A 72 -3.02 14.44 -3.45
N LEU A 73 -3.52 15.28 -4.37
CA LEU A 73 -3.99 14.86 -5.69
C LEU A 73 -2.85 14.42 -6.61
N ASP A 74 -1.64 14.96 -6.44
CA ASP A 74 -0.48 14.61 -7.26
C ASP A 74 -0.02 13.19 -6.91
N LYS A 75 -0.06 12.82 -5.63
CA LYS A 75 0.19 11.44 -5.17
C LYS A 75 -0.84 10.45 -5.71
N ILE A 76 -2.12 10.83 -5.77
CA ILE A 76 -3.15 9.99 -6.40
C ILE A 76 -2.81 9.76 -7.87
N LYS A 77 -2.53 10.84 -8.59
CA LYS A 77 -2.22 10.78 -10.03
C LYS A 77 -1.01 9.89 -10.30
N ALA A 78 0.10 10.08 -9.58
CA ALA A 78 1.32 9.30 -9.75
C ALA A 78 1.08 7.80 -9.50
N SER A 79 0.38 7.46 -8.42
CA SER A 79 0.03 6.07 -8.10
C SER A 79 -0.90 5.45 -9.16
N GLN A 80 -1.91 6.21 -9.63
CA GLN A 80 -2.87 5.75 -10.62
C GLN A 80 -2.21 5.52 -11.99
N GLU A 81 -1.33 6.40 -12.45
CA GLU A 81 -0.60 6.23 -13.71
C GLU A 81 0.23 4.93 -13.71
N LEU A 82 0.90 4.63 -12.59
CA LEU A 82 1.63 3.38 -12.45
C LEU A 82 0.69 2.17 -12.41
N TYR A 83 -0.43 2.26 -11.69
CA TYR A 83 -1.44 1.21 -11.66
C TYR A 83 -1.99 0.92 -13.06
N ASP A 84 -2.33 1.95 -13.84
CA ASP A 84 -2.86 1.81 -15.20
C ASP A 84 -1.84 1.13 -16.13
N GLN A 85 -0.58 1.55 -16.04
CA GLN A 85 0.50 0.92 -16.79
C GLN A 85 0.63 -0.57 -16.43
N LYS A 86 0.68 -0.92 -15.14
CA LYS A 86 0.86 -2.32 -14.71
C LYS A 86 -0.38 -3.16 -14.96
N SER A 87 -1.57 -2.62 -14.73
CA SER A 87 -2.85 -3.32 -14.90
C SER A 87 -3.07 -3.70 -16.37
N PHE A 88 -2.67 -2.85 -17.32
CA PHE A 88 -2.67 -3.19 -18.75
C PHE A 88 -1.87 -4.46 -19.02
N TYR A 89 -0.61 -4.52 -18.57
CA TYR A 89 0.25 -5.69 -18.80
C TYR A 89 -0.24 -6.92 -18.06
N ARG A 90 -0.74 -6.77 -16.82
CA ARG A 90 -1.31 -7.86 -16.04
C ARG A 90 -2.54 -8.46 -16.71
N LYS A 91 -3.47 -7.61 -17.17
CA LYS A 91 -4.64 -8.08 -17.91
C LYS A 91 -4.25 -8.77 -19.22
N LYS A 92 -3.26 -8.23 -19.95
CA LYS A 92 -2.76 -8.85 -21.19
C LYS A 92 -2.10 -10.21 -20.96
N HIS A 93 -1.30 -10.37 -19.90
CA HIS A 93 -0.55 -11.61 -19.64
C HIS A 93 -1.34 -12.65 -18.86
N PHE A 94 -2.06 -12.23 -17.83
CA PHE A 94 -2.74 -13.12 -16.90
C PHE A 94 -4.25 -13.19 -17.12
N GLY A 95 -4.85 -12.26 -17.88
CA GLY A 95 -6.30 -12.16 -18.03
C GLY A 95 -7.01 -11.44 -16.88
N TRP A 96 -6.29 -11.06 -15.82
CA TRP A 96 -6.83 -10.38 -14.64
C TRP A 96 -5.84 -9.36 -14.07
N ILE A 97 -6.37 -8.36 -13.37
CA ILE A 97 -5.56 -7.32 -12.70
C ILE A 97 -5.28 -7.78 -11.27
N THR A 98 -6.33 -7.95 -10.46
CA THR A 98 -6.24 -8.57 -9.14
C THR A 98 -6.19 -10.08 -9.30
N GLN A 99 -5.34 -10.75 -8.52
CA GLN A 99 -5.26 -12.21 -8.56
C GLN A 99 -6.61 -12.79 -8.13
N PRO A 100 -7.23 -13.66 -8.96
CA PRO A 100 -8.48 -14.30 -8.59
C PRO A 100 -8.27 -15.24 -7.41
N VAL A 101 -9.27 -15.29 -6.53
CA VAL A 101 -9.33 -16.22 -5.39
C VAL A 101 -10.50 -17.19 -5.59
N ASP A 102 -10.28 -18.47 -5.32
CA ASP A 102 -11.34 -19.49 -5.40
C ASP A 102 -12.02 -19.63 -4.03
N LEU A 103 -12.97 -18.73 -3.74
CA LEU A 103 -13.69 -18.72 -2.47
C LEU A 103 -14.61 -19.94 -2.27
N LYS A 104 -14.88 -20.72 -3.32
CA LYS A 104 -15.73 -21.92 -3.21
C LYS A 104 -14.96 -23.09 -2.64
N LYS A 105 -13.71 -23.30 -3.07
CA LYS A 105 -12.83 -24.36 -2.53
C LYS A 105 -12.47 -24.21 -1.06
N GLU A 106 -12.57 -23.00 -0.49
CA GLU A 106 -12.31 -22.79 0.94
C GLU A 106 -13.54 -23.07 1.82
N ARG A 107 -14.75 -22.88 1.31
CA ARG A 107 -15.99 -23.18 2.05
C ARG A 107 -16.28 -24.67 2.18
N GLU A 108 -15.73 -25.49 1.29
CA GLU A 108 -15.85 -26.95 1.33
C GLU A 108 -14.80 -27.63 2.23
N LYS A 109 -13.87 -26.84 2.80
CA LYS A 109 -12.81 -27.31 3.72
C LYS A 109 -13.08 -27.00 5.20
N ASN A 110 -14.11 -26.20 5.50
CA ASN A 110 -14.56 -25.86 6.86
C ASN A 110 -15.92 -26.49 7.14
#